data_AF-A0A7J6TPZ7-F1
#
_entry.id   AF-A0A7J6TPZ7-F1
#
_cell.length_a   1.000
_cell.length_b   1.000
_cell.length_c   1.000
_cell.angle_alpha   90.00
_cell.angle_beta   90.00
_cell.angle_gamma   90.00
#
_symmetry.space_group_name_H-M   'P 1'
#
loop_
_entity.id
_entity.type
_entity.pdbx_description
1 polymer ?
#
loop_
_entity_poly.entity_id
_entity_poly.type
_entity_poly.pdbx_seq_one_letter_code
_entity_poly.pdbx_strand_id
1 'polypeptide(L)'
;EALNKLQFLNSLGTNASIHREELTQFMGDEISRTIMDQKELQARYEALVTLGDELSNKLSDRVRLQEIQTMLNDVTTRLGESNKNLCRNLRSNPDIPANLAKMQKERDLAQEWINDLKIELHHSFTFLHLRQKVDEEKKALNYLSVVKAREQAASMGVINLQQQLHQEYEEEKAETRQANSEIRKLKEELVRSRSVADIELRFEEKRLEARERTATNKWSPNDPITERGERAPCHIIILRFHEEERQLVDEIEDTKERHAIEKQAALAHALSVNEKIEQINDDRTRWQDMSDREIRKVSQESDIQVLTTRRNGILEELEALQGRKDDEVMEVKLKEQKATDRRVSEEHLAIHTHLMDTAGAGLLQHQGRLYIEKRKLLDSKKGGKKGGKKGGKKKK
;
A
#
# COMPACT_ATOMS: atom_id res chain seq x y z
N GLU A 1 19.66 -46.32 4.49
CA GLU A 1 20.66 -45.57 3.69
C GLU A 1 20.26 -44.11 3.45
N ALA A 2 19.07 -43.83 2.88
CA ALA A 2 18.63 -42.45 2.60
C ALA A 2 18.62 -41.51 3.82
N LEU A 3 18.10 -41.96 4.97
CA LEU A 3 18.14 -41.21 6.23
C LEU A 3 19.57 -40.84 6.67
N ASN A 4 20.51 -41.77 6.54
CA ASN A 4 21.91 -41.54 6.91
C ASN A 4 22.56 -40.50 5.98
N LYS A 5 22.21 -40.50 4.69
CA LYS A 5 22.67 -39.48 3.73
C LYS A 5 22.11 -38.09 4.05
N LEU A 6 20.83 -37.99 4.43
CA LEU A 6 20.22 -36.72 4.86
C LEU A 6 20.83 -36.19 6.16
N GLN A 7 21.06 -37.06 7.14
CA GLN A 7 21.74 -36.70 8.38
C GLN A 7 23.18 -36.24 8.14
N PHE A 8 23.90 -36.89 7.23
CA PHE A 8 25.23 -36.45 6.81
C PHE A 8 25.19 -35.06 6.16
N LEU A 9 24.22 -34.77 5.29
CA LEU A 9 24.04 -33.43 4.72
C LEU A 9 23.72 -32.37 5.77
N ASN A 10 22.94 -32.70 6.81
CA ASN A 10 22.73 -31.80 7.95
C ASN A 10 24.03 -31.52 8.71
N SER A 11 24.91 -32.52 8.85
CA SER A 11 26.22 -32.35 9.47
C SER A 11 27.22 -31.54 8.62
N LEU A 12 26.97 -31.42 7.31
CA LEU A 12 27.74 -30.55 6.40
C LEU A 12 27.19 -29.11 6.38
N GLY A 13 25.90 -28.92 6.67
CA GLY A 13 25.25 -27.60 6.70
C GLY A 13 25.88 -26.63 7.71
N THR A 14 26.50 -27.14 8.77
CA THR A 14 27.28 -26.33 9.73
C THR A 14 28.52 -25.69 9.10
N ASN A 15 29.15 -26.33 8.10
CA ASN A 15 30.29 -25.76 7.35
C ASN A 15 29.84 -24.75 6.28
N ALA A 16 28.57 -24.77 5.86
CA ALA A 16 28.01 -23.78 4.94
C ALA A 16 27.87 -22.38 5.57
N SER A 17 28.03 -22.25 6.89
CA SER A 17 28.06 -20.96 7.58
C SER A 17 29.28 -20.10 7.22
N ILE A 18 30.40 -20.72 6.85
CA ILE A 18 31.63 -20.00 6.46
C ILE A 18 31.46 -19.40 5.05
N HIS A 19 30.99 -20.20 4.09
CA HIS A 19 30.67 -19.71 2.75
C HIS A 19 29.49 -18.72 2.71
N ARG A 20 28.59 -18.77 3.71
CA ARG A 20 27.53 -17.77 3.93
C ARG A 20 28.10 -16.40 4.25
N GLU A 21 29.09 -16.32 5.13
CA GLU A 21 29.73 -15.05 5.49
C GLU A 21 30.53 -14.51 4.31
N GLU A 22 31.31 -15.36 3.61
CA GLU A 22 32.09 -14.96 2.44
C GLU A 22 31.25 -14.37 1.30
N LEU A 23 30.14 -15.03 0.93
CA LEU A 23 29.28 -14.55 -0.17
C LEU A 23 28.50 -13.28 0.21
N THR A 24 27.98 -13.22 1.44
CA THR A 24 27.29 -12.02 1.95
C THR A 24 28.26 -10.85 2.06
N GLN A 25 29.48 -11.10 2.51
CA GLN A 25 30.54 -10.11 2.60
C GLN A 25 30.97 -9.62 1.21
N PHE A 26 31.21 -10.53 0.26
CA PHE A 26 31.55 -10.16 -1.12
C PHE A 26 30.48 -9.27 -1.76
N MET A 27 29.20 -9.59 -1.58
CA MET A 27 28.11 -8.75 -2.07
C MET A 27 28.01 -7.42 -1.32
N GLY A 28 28.25 -7.41 0.00
CA GLY A 28 28.31 -6.20 0.81
C GLY A 28 29.45 -5.27 0.41
N ASP A 29 30.61 -5.82 0.07
CA ASP A 29 31.78 -5.08 -0.42
C ASP A 29 31.50 -4.47 -1.81
N GLU A 30 30.85 -5.21 -2.71
CA GLU A 30 30.47 -4.72 -4.03
C GLU A 30 29.39 -3.62 -3.96
N ILE A 31 28.41 -3.75 -3.06
CA ILE A 31 27.43 -2.70 -2.77
C ILE A 31 28.14 -1.46 -2.22
N SER A 32 29.04 -1.64 -1.26
CA SER A 32 29.80 -0.53 -0.65
C SER A 32 30.65 0.19 -1.69
N ARG A 33 31.30 -0.56 -2.59
CA ARG A 33 32.05 -0.02 -3.72
C ARG A 33 31.16 0.79 -4.66
N THR A 34 30.00 0.25 -5.04
CA THR A 34 29.04 0.94 -5.91
C THR A 34 28.56 2.25 -5.27
N ILE A 35 28.31 2.27 -3.95
CA ILE A 35 27.92 3.47 -3.20
C ILE A 35 29.06 4.50 -3.18
N MET A 36 30.31 4.06 -3.01
CA MET A 36 31.47 4.95 -3.08
C MET A 36 31.60 5.59 -4.47
N ASP A 37 31.48 4.79 -5.53
CA ASP A 37 31.50 5.27 -6.91
C ASP A 37 30.36 6.26 -7.19
N GLN A 38 29.17 6.03 -6.64
CA GLN A 38 28.04 6.99 -6.71
C GLN A 38 28.35 8.31 -6.03
N LYS A 39 28.94 8.29 -4.83
CA LYS A 39 29.32 9.52 -4.11
C LYS A 39 30.37 10.30 -4.88
N GLU A 40 31.33 9.62 -5.50
CA GLU A 40 32.34 10.26 -6.34
C GLU A 40 31.69 10.90 -7.59
N LEU A 41 30.77 10.20 -8.25
CA LEU A 41 30.02 10.74 -9.39
C LEU A 41 29.15 11.94 -8.99
N GLN A 42 28.53 11.92 -7.81
CA GLN A 42 27.77 13.05 -7.26
C GLN A 42 28.67 14.26 -7.01
N ALA A 43 29.82 14.07 -6.37
CA ALA A 43 30.78 15.15 -6.14
C ALA A 43 31.28 15.76 -7.47
N ARG A 44 31.54 14.93 -8.48
CA ARG A 44 31.92 15.40 -9.83
C ARG A 44 30.77 16.14 -10.51
N TYR A 45 29.54 15.67 -10.36
CA TYR A 45 28.35 16.34 -10.90
C TYR A 45 28.19 17.73 -10.28
N GLU A 46 28.24 17.83 -8.95
CA GLU A 46 28.16 19.10 -8.23
C GLU A 46 29.25 20.09 -8.67
N ALA A 47 30.50 19.63 -8.79
CA ALA A 47 31.61 20.46 -9.26
C ALA A 47 31.44 20.94 -10.71
N LEU A 48 30.86 20.11 -11.60
CA LEU A 48 30.58 20.51 -12.98
C LEU A 48 29.41 21.49 -13.08
N VAL A 49 28.39 21.35 -12.23
CA VAL A 49 27.28 22.31 -12.14
C VAL A 49 27.78 23.67 -11.68
N THR A 50 28.56 23.73 -10.58
CA THR A 50 29.10 25.01 -10.09
C THR A 50 30.01 25.67 -11.11
N LEU A 51 30.91 24.91 -11.75
CA LEU A 51 31.77 25.42 -12.82
C LEU A 51 30.97 25.90 -14.03
N GLY A 52 29.90 25.19 -14.39
CA GLY A 52 28.98 25.56 -15.47
C GLY A 52 28.26 26.88 -15.19
N ASP A 53 27.74 27.06 -13.97
CA ASP A 53 27.08 28.29 -13.53
C ASP A 53 28.04 29.50 -13.55
N GLU A 54 29.29 29.30 -13.10
CA GLU A 54 30.33 30.33 -13.15
C GLU A 54 30.70 30.76 -14.57
N LEU A 55 30.77 29.81 -15.51
CA LEU A 55 31.10 30.07 -16.91
C LEU A 55 29.93 30.68 -17.69
N SER A 56 28.70 30.26 -17.39
CA SER A 56 27.47 30.82 -17.96
C SER A 56 27.34 32.32 -17.63
N ASN A 57 27.62 32.70 -16.38
CA ASN A 57 27.58 34.09 -15.93
C ASN A 57 28.67 34.99 -16.56
N LYS A 58 29.78 34.41 -17.04
CA LYS A 58 30.93 35.16 -17.58
C LYS A 58 30.89 35.37 -19.10
N LEU A 59 29.89 34.84 -19.82
CA LEU A 59 29.57 35.06 -21.25
C LEU A 59 30.74 34.92 -22.27
N SER A 60 31.91 34.45 -21.87
CA SER A 60 33.16 34.61 -22.64
C SER A 60 33.75 33.30 -23.19
N ASP A 61 33.29 32.13 -22.74
CA ASP A 61 33.95 30.85 -23.06
C ASP A 61 32.95 29.76 -23.47
N ARG A 62 32.27 29.98 -24.60
CA ARG A 62 31.21 29.10 -25.15
C ARG A 62 31.69 27.66 -25.41
N VAL A 63 32.97 27.50 -25.79
CA VAL A 63 33.58 26.18 -26.05
C VAL A 63 33.69 25.37 -24.75
N ARG A 64 34.22 25.98 -23.69
CA ARG A 64 34.33 25.33 -22.37
C ARG A 64 32.98 25.00 -21.75
N LEU A 65 31.99 25.87 -21.94
CA LEU A 65 30.62 25.60 -21.48
C LEU A 65 30.01 24.38 -22.18
N GLN A 66 30.28 24.20 -23.47
CA GLN A 66 29.85 23.01 -24.22
C GLN A 66 30.59 21.74 -23.78
N GLU A 67 31.88 21.82 -23.46
CA GLU A 67 32.66 20.72 -22.89
C GLU A 67 32.11 20.30 -21.51
N ILE A 68 31.81 21.26 -20.63
CA ILE A 68 31.18 21.01 -19.33
C ILE A 68 29.81 20.39 -19.50
N GLN A 69 28.98 20.88 -20.43
CA GLN A 69 27.68 20.27 -20.70
C GLN A 69 27.81 18.81 -21.15
N THR A 70 28.84 18.50 -21.95
CA THR A 70 29.12 17.14 -22.41
C THR A 70 29.57 16.25 -21.25
N MET A 71 30.47 16.74 -20.40
CA MET A 71 30.91 16.04 -19.18
C MET A 71 29.74 15.84 -18.20
N LEU A 72 28.87 16.83 -18.04
CA LEU A 72 27.68 16.75 -17.19
C LEU A 72 26.73 15.66 -17.67
N ASN A 73 26.49 15.57 -18.97
CA ASN A 73 25.67 14.51 -19.58
C ASN A 73 26.29 13.12 -19.38
N ASP A 74 27.61 12.98 -19.51
CA ASP A 74 28.34 11.72 -19.25
C ASP A 74 28.23 11.30 -17.77
N VAL A 75 28.49 12.22 -16.83
CA VAL A 75 28.33 11.96 -15.39
C VAL A 75 26.89 11.60 -15.06
N THR A 76 25.90 12.27 -15.64
CA THR A 76 24.47 11.97 -15.46
C THR A 76 24.13 10.56 -15.94
N THR A 77 24.66 10.17 -17.11
CA THR A 77 24.44 8.83 -17.68
C THR A 77 25.06 7.75 -16.79
N ARG A 78 26.32 7.94 -16.37
CA ARG A 78 27.04 7.02 -15.47
C ARG A 78 26.39 6.91 -14.10
N LEU A 79 25.86 8.01 -13.57
CA LEU A 79 25.12 8.02 -12.30
C LEU A 79 23.80 7.25 -12.44
N GLY A 80 23.12 7.38 -13.58
CA GLY A 80 21.95 6.57 -13.93
C GLY A 80 22.25 5.07 -14.05
N GLU A 81 23.35 4.69 -14.71
CA GLU A 81 23.80 3.29 -14.81
C GLU A 81 24.24 2.71 -13.47
N SER A 82 25.02 3.46 -12.70
CA SER A 82 25.44 3.08 -11.34
C SER A 82 24.23 2.87 -10.43
N ASN A 83 23.20 3.71 -10.53
CA ASN A 83 21.96 3.54 -9.77
C ASN A 83 21.17 2.29 -10.20
N LYS A 84 21.08 2.01 -11.50
CA LYS A 84 20.48 0.76 -12.00
C LYS A 84 21.23 -0.47 -11.49
N ASN A 85 22.56 -0.42 -11.47
CA ASN A 85 23.40 -1.50 -10.96
C ASN A 85 23.23 -1.68 -9.45
N LEU A 86 23.20 -0.60 -8.67
CA LEU A 86 22.91 -0.67 -7.24
C LEU A 86 21.53 -1.28 -6.97
N CYS A 87 20.48 -0.80 -7.63
CA CYS A 87 19.13 -1.36 -7.49
C CYS A 87 19.08 -2.84 -7.89
N ARG A 88 19.79 -3.23 -8.95
CA ARG A 88 19.89 -4.64 -9.36
C ARG A 88 20.62 -5.46 -8.31
N ASN A 89 21.73 -4.99 -7.76
CA ASN A 89 22.50 -5.69 -6.73
C ASN A 89 21.72 -5.83 -5.42
N LEU A 90 20.98 -4.79 -5.01
CA LEU A 90 20.09 -4.83 -3.86
C LEU A 90 18.90 -5.79 -4.08
N ARG A 91 18.33 -5.83 -5.28
CA ARG A 91 17.22 -6.73 -5.64
C ARG A 91 17.66 -8.18 -5.83
N SER A 92 18.88 -8.37 -6.31
CA SER A 92 19.47 -9.68 -6.58
C SER A 92 20.22 -10.23 -5.37
N ASN A 93 20.24 -9.51 -4.24
CA ASN A 93 20.79 -10.01 -2.99
C ASN A 93 19.95 -11.20 -2.53
N PRO A 94 20.43 -12.43 -2.73
CA PRO A 94 19.67 -13.59 -2.31
C PRO A 94 19.62 -13.55 -0.79
N ASP A 95 18.44 -13.74 -0.21
CA ASP A 95 18.34 -14.00 1.22
C ASP A 95 18.90 -15.41 1.50
N ILE A 96 20.23 -15.50 1.52
CA ILE A 96 20.99 -16.71 1.78
C ILE A 96 20.52 -17.34 3.10
N PRO A 97 20.35 -16.57 4.21
CA PRO A 97 19.74 -17.10 5.43
C PRO A 97 18.37 -17.74 5.22
N ALA A 98 17.43 -17.07 4.54
CA ALA A 98 16.10 -17.62 4.31
C ALA A 98 16.13 -18.85 3.39
N ASN A 99 16.95 -18.85 2.34
CA ASN A 99 17.10 -19.97 1.43
C ASN A 99 17.71 -21.20 2.13
N LEU A 100 18.74 -21.00 2.96
CA LEU A 100 19.32 -22.06 3.78
C LEU A 100 18.32 -22.59 4.80
N ALA A 101 17.58 -21.72 5.49
CA ALA A 101 16.53 -22.11 6.42
C ALA A 101 15.42 -22.91 5.73
N LYS A 102 15.03 -22.50 4.51
CA LYS A 102 14.07 -23.22 3.68
C LYS A 102 14.59 -24.60 3.29
N MET A 103 15.83 -24.70 2.80
CA MET A 103 16.44 -26.00 2.48
C MET A 103 16.53 -26.90 3.72
N GLN A 104 16.87 -26.34 4.88
CA GLN A 104 16.93 -27.12 6.11
C GLN A 104 15.55 -27.67 6.48
N LYS A 105 14.51 -26.83 6.42
CA LYS A 105 13.12 -27.24 6.64
C LYS A 105 12.68 -28.32 5.66
N GLU A 106 13.03 -28.20 4.38
CA GLU A 106 12.72 -29.24 3.37
C GLU A 106 13.44 -30.56 3.65
N ARG A 107 14.70 -30.52 4.10
CA ARG A 107 15.43 -31.73 4.53
C ARG A 107 14.79 -32.39 5.75
N ASP A 108 14.40 -31.59 6.74
CA ASP A 108 13.76 -32.09 7.96
C ASP A 108 12.42 -32.77 7.63
N LEU A 109 11.61 -32.14 6.76
CA LEU A 109 10.37 -32.73 6.24
C LEU A 109 10.63 -34.04 5.48
N ALA A 110 11.63 -34.07 4.59
CA ALA A 110 11.98 -35.29 3.86
C ALA A 110 12.44 -36.42 4.81
N GLN A 111 13.19 -36.07 5.86
CA GLN A 111 13.63 -37.02 6.88
C GLN A 111 12.45 -37.57 7.68
N GLU A 112 11.50 -36.71 8.06
CA GLU A 112 10.25 -37.10 8.70
C GLU A 112 9.47 -38.08 7.82
N TRP A 113 9.24 -37.74 6.55
CA TRP A 113 8.46 -38.57 5.64
C TRP A 113 9.09 -39.94 5.38
N ILE A 114 10.43 -40.00 5.27
CA ILE A 114 11.14 -41.27 5.11
C ILE A 114 11.08 -42.10 6.40
N ASN A 115 11.15 -41.46 7.57
CA ASN A 115 10.97 -42.15 8.86
C ASN A 115 9.56 -42.70 9.02
N ASP A 116 8.54 -41.90 8.71
CA ASP A 116 7.14 -42.32 8.73
C ASP A 116 6.90 -43.49 7.79
N LEU A 117 7.42 -43.41 6.55
CA LEU A 117 7.35 -44.50 5.59
C LEU A 117 8.03 -45.76 6.13
N LYS A 118 9.21 -45.63 6.74
CA LYS A 118 9.92 -46.77 7.33
C LYS A 118 9.08 -47.43 8.44
N ILE A 119 8.43 -46.63 9.29
CA ILE A 119 7.55 -47.11 10.34
C ILE A 119 6.32 -47.80 9.73
N GLU A 120 5.67 -47.18 8.73
CA GLU A 120 4.49 -47.71 8.05
C GLU A 120 4.78 -49.05 7.37
N LEU A 121 5.91 -49.14 6.65
CA LEU A 121 6.32 -50.37 5.98
C LEU A 121 6.62 -51.49 6.98
N HIS A 122 7.17 -51.17 8.16
CA HIS A 122 7.48 -52.17 9.18
C HIS A 122 6.24 -52.71 9.91
N HIS A 123 5.23 -51.86 10.14
CA HIS A 123 4.03 -52.25 10.92
C HIS A 123 2.88 -52.74 10.04
N SER A 124 2.67 -52.10 8.90
CA SER A 124 1.46 -52.27 8.09
C SER A 124 1.75 -52.83 6.70
N PHE A 125 3.02 -52.85 6.25
CA PHE A 125 3.41 -53.19 4.87
C PHE A 125 2.68 -52.34 3.80
N THR A 126 2.31 -51.10 4.15
CA THR A 126 1.67 -50.12 3.26
C THR A 126 2.52 -48.86 3.11
N PHE A 127 2.13 -47.99 2.18
CA PHE A 127 2.72 -46.65 1.97
C PHE A 127 1.63 -45.59 1.71
N LEU A 128 0.42 -45.82 2.22
CA LEU A 128 -0.75 -44.99 1.93
C LEU A 128 -0.60 -43.57 2.51
N HIS A 129 0.03 -43.44 3.67
CA HIS A 129 0.25 -42.12 4.28
C HIS A 129 1.21 -41.28 3.45
N LEU A 130 2.33 -41.87 2.98
CA LEU A 130 3.25 -41.16 2.09
C LEU A 130 2.55 -40.73 0.80
N ARG A 131 1.74 -41.62 0.21
CA ARG A 131 0.97 -41.31 -1.00
C ARG A 131 0.03 -40.12 -0.77
N GLN A 132 -0.70 -40.09 0.35
CA GLN A 132 -1.57 -38.98 0.71
C GLN A 132 -0.79 -37.66 0.87
N LYS A 133 0.31 -37.68 1.63
CA LYS A 133 1.19 -36.50 1.81
C LYS A 133 1.70 -35.95 0.46
N VAL A 134 2.12 -36.83 -0.45
CA VAL A 134 2.58 -36.44 -1.80
C VAL A 134 1.43 -35.85 -2.65
N ASP A 135 0.24 -36.45 -2.60
CA ASP A 135 -0.93 -35.95 -3.33
C ASP A 135 -1.37 -34.57 -2.80
N GLU A 136 -1.28 -34.33 -1.49
CA GLU A 136 -1.55 -33.04 -0.85
C GLU A 136 -0.53 -31.96 -1.26
N GLU A 137 0.77 -32.26 -1.19
CA GLU A 137 1.82 -31.32 -1.65
C GLU A 137 1.68 -31.00 -3.14
N LYS A 138 1.32 -31.99 -3.97
CA LYS A 138 1.08 -31.76 -5.40
C LYS A 138 -0.11 -30.81 -5.62
N LYS A 139 -1.19 -30.97 -4.85
CA LYS A 139 -2.33 -30.03 -4.90
C LYS A 139 -1.93 -28.64 -4.42
N ALA A 140 -1.15 -28.53 -3.35
CA ALA A 140 -0.65 -27.26 -2.84
C ALA A 140 0.24 -26.54 -3.86
N LEU A 141 1.14 -27.28 -4.53
CA LEU A 141 2.02 -26.75 -5.57
C LEU A 141 1.25 -26.28 -6.80
N ASN A 142 0.24 -27.04 -7.23
CA ASN A 142 -0.65 -26.61 -8.31
C ASN A 142 -1.40 -25.31 -7.95
N TYR A 143 -1.96 -25.23 -6.73
CA TYR A 143 -2.62 -24.03 -6.24
C TYR A 143 -1.67 -22.83 -6.21
N LEU A 144 -0.44 -23.01 -5.71
CA LEU A 144 0.59 -21.98 -5.71
C LEU A 144 0.93 -21.49 -7.12
N SER A 145 1.00 -22.40 -8.10
CA SER A 145 1.26 -22.03 -9.49
C SER A 145 0.15 -21.14 -10.09
N VAL A 146 -1.11 -21.43 -9.76
CA VAL A 146 -2.27 -20.64 -10.19
C VAL A 146 -2.25 -19.27 -9.54
N VAL A 147 -2.00 -19.21 -8.21
CA VAL A 147 -1.87 -17.93 -7.49
C VAL A 147 -0.75 -17.08 -8.07
N LYS A 148 0.42 -17.68 -8.35
CA LYS A 148 1.55 -16.97 -8.96
C LYS A 148 1.21 -16.44 -10.36
N ALA A 149 0.51 -17.21 -11.18
CA ALA A 149 0.07 -16.75 -12.50
C ALA A 149 -0.93 -15.58 -12.38
N ARG A 150 -1.86 -15.65 -11.43
CA ARG A 150 -2.82 -14.56 -11.13
C ARG A 150 -2.11 -13.30 -10.64
N GLU A 151 -1.13 -13.44 -9.76
CA GLU A 151 -0.30 -12.34 -9.27
C GLU A 151 0.50 -11.67 -10.39
N GLN A 152 1.10 -12.46 -11.29
CA GLN A 152 1.81 -11.95 -12.46
C GLN A 152 0.87 -11.19 -13.40
N ALA A 153 -0.31 -11.74 -13.69
CA ALA A 153 -1.32 -11.09 -14.51
C ALA A 153 -1.81 -9.77 -13.89
N ALA A 154 -2.06 -9.75 -12.58
CA ALA A 154 -2.43 -8.54 -11.85
C ALA A 154 -1.30 -7.49 -11.89
N SER A 155 -0.05 -7.93 -11.69
CA SER A 155 1.13 -7.04 -11.76
C SER A 155 1.28 -6.41 -13.14
N MET A 156 1.11 -7.19 -14.20
CA MET A 156 1.09 -6.67 -15.57
C MET A 156 -0.08 -5.71 -15.82
N GLY A 157 -1.25 -6.00 -15.24
CA GLY A 157 -2.41 -5.11 -15.28
C GLY A 157 -2.12 -3.75 -14.64
N VAL A 158 -1.47 -3.73 -13.48
CA VAL A 158 -1.05 -2.49 -12.80
C VAL A 158 -0.06 -1.70 -13.66
N ILE A 159 0.93 -2.36 -14.29
CA ILE A 159 1.88 -1.70 -15.19
C ILE A 159 1.15 -1.07 -16.39
N ASN A 160 0.20 -1.78 -16.99
CA ASN A 160 -0.58 -1.27 -18.11
C ASN A 160 -1.46 -0.07 -17.71
N LEU A 161 -2.13 -0.14 -16.55
CA LEU A 161 -2.91 0.97 -16.03
C LEU A 161 -2.05 2.20 -15.71
N GLN A 162 -0.84 2.01 -15.17
CA GLN A 162 0.11 3.11 -14.96
C GLN A 162 0.54 3.75 -16.29
N GLN A 163 0.72 2.94 -17.33
CA GLN A 163 1.05 3.44 -18.66
C GLN A 163 -0.11 4.22 -19.29
N GLN A 164 -1.34 3.71 -19.19
CA GLN A 164 -2.55 4.39 -19.67
C GLN A 164 -2.77 5.71 -18.93
N LEU A 165 -2.66 5.71 -17.60
CA LEU A 165 -2.77 6.92 -16.80
C LEU A 165 -1.72 7.96 -17.21
N HIS A 166 -0.48 7.54 -17.48
CA HIS A 166 0.55 8.45 -17.96
C HIS A 166 0.25 9.04 -19.34
N GLN A 167 -0.31 8.22 -20.25
CA GLN A 167 -0.76 8.68 -21.57
C GLN A 167 -1.89 9.70 -21.44
N GLU A 168 -2.90 9.42 -20.63
CA GLU A 168 -4.02 10.35 -20.37
C GLU A 168 -3.52 11.69 -19.80
N TYR A 169 -2.56 11.68 -18.87
CA TYR A 169 -1.98 12.91 -18.35
C TYR A 169 -1.26 13.74 -19.41
N GLU A 170 -0.53 13.11 -20.33
CA GLU A 170 0.16 13.84 -21.41
C GLU A 170 -0.84 14.32 -22.48
N GLU A 171 -1.90 13.58 -22.75
CA GLU A 171 -3.02 14.00 -23.61
C GLU A 171 -3.76 15.19 -23.01
N GLU A 172 -4.19 15.13 -21.74
CA GLU A 172 -4.85 16.23 -21.03
C GLU A 172 -3.98 17.50 -21.05
N LYS A 173 -2.68 17.35 -20.84
CA LYS A 173 -1.71 18.45 -20.89
C LYS A 173 -1.56 19.02 -22.28
N ALA A 174 -1.60 18.20 -23.33
CA ALA A 174 -1.58 18.64 -24.71
C ALA A 174 -2.87 19.40 -25.07
N GLU A 175 -4.03 18.87 -24.70
CA GLU A 175 -5.34 19.51 -24.87
C GLU A 175 -5.41 20.84 -24.13
N THR A 176 -4.95 20.89 -22.87
CA THR A 176 -4.90 22.11 -22.07
C THR A 176 -3.99 23.16 -22.74
N ARG A 177 -2.86 22.76 -23.32
CA ARG A 177 -1.99 23.67 -24.08
C ARG A 177 -2.68 24.19 -25.34
N GLN A 178 -3.37 23.32 -26.07
CA GLN A 178 -4.13 23.70 -27.26
C GLN A 178 -5.25 24.68 -26.92
N ALA A 179 -6.09 24.36 -25.93
CA ALA A 179 -7.17 25.22 -25.47
C ALA A 179 -6.65 26.58 -25.00
N ASN A 180 -5.54 26.63 -24.25
CA ASN A 180 -4.92 27.89 -23.86
C ASN A 180 -4.41 28.70 -25.07
N SER A 181 -3.91 28.04 -26.12
CA SER A 181 -3.49 28.71 -27.35
C SER A 181 -4.69 29.30 -28.12
N GLU A 182 -5.82 28.59 -28.14
CA GLU A 182 -7.08 29.05 -28.75
C GLU A 182 -7.68 30.22 -27.97
N ILE A 183 -7.71 30.13 -26.63
CA ILE A 183 -8.11 31.24 -25.75
C ILE A 183 -7.25 32.48 -26.02
N ARG A 184 -5.94 32.33 -26.21
CA ARG A 184 -5.06 33.46 -26.56
C ARG A 184 -5.45 34.07 -27.90
N LYS A 185 -5.66 33.25 -28.95
CA LYS A 185 -6.09 33.74 -30.27
C LYS A 185 -7.42 34.49 -30.20
N LEU A 186 -8.42 33.93 -29.54
CA LEU A 186 -9.73 34.56 -29.37
C LEU A 186 -9.65 35.86 -28.58
N LYS A 187 -8.79 35.95 -27.55
CA LYS A 187 -8.53 37.21 -26.84
C LYS A 187 -7.90 38.25 -27.75
N GLU A 188 -6.95 37.88 -28.60
CA GLU A 188 -6.35 38.81 -29.56
C GLU A 188 -7.38 39.28 -30.60
N GLU A 189 -8.21 38.39 -31.14
CA GLU A 189 -9.29 38.74 -32.07
C GLU A 189 -10.32 39.67 -31.42
N LEU A 190 -10.70 39.41 -30.16
CA LEU A 190 -11.61 40.27 -29.42
C LEU A 190 -11.02 41.68 -29.22
N VAL A 191 -9.73 41.77 -28.88
CA VAL A 191 -9.04 43.06 -28.75
C VAL A 191 -8.97 43.79 -30.09
N ARG A 192 -8.68 43.09 -31.19
CA ARG A 192 -8.69 43.67 -32.54
C ARG A 192 -10.08 44.17 -32.92
N SER A 193 -11.11 43.35 -32.73
CA SER A 193 -12.51 43.70 -33.02
C SER A 193 -12.96 44.92 -32.22
N ARG A 194 -12.67 44.96 -30.91
CA ARG A 194 -12.94 46.13 -30.06
C ARG A 194 -12.22 47.38 -30.56
N SER A 195 -10.95 47.26 -30.96
CA SER A 195 -10.21 48.40 -31.50
C SER A 195 -10.81 48.91 -32.81
N VAL A 196 -11.31 48.03 -33.68
CA VAL A 196 -11.99 48.43 -34.93
C VAL A 196 -13.30 49.14 -34.60
N ALA A 197 -14.13 48.57 -33.72
CA ALA A 197 -15.38 49.18 -33.29
C ALA A 197 -15.16 50.56 -32.61
N ASP A 198 -14.13 50.71 -31.77
CA ASP A 198 -13.78 51.99 -31.14
C ASP A 198 -13.35 53.04 -32.18
N ILE A 199 -12.66 52.62 -33.25
CA ILE A 199 -12.28 53.50 -34.36
C ILE A 199 -13.53 53.92 -35.15
N GLU A 200 -14.40 52.97 -35.51
CA GLU A 200 -15.65 53.21 -36.22
C GLU A 200 -16.56 54.18 -35.45
N LEU A 201 -16.74 53.96 -34.14
CA LEU A 201 -17.49 54.85 -33.26
C LEU A 201 -16.93 56.28 -33.29
N ARG A 202 -15.60 56.45 -33.17
CA ARG A 202 -14.97 57.78 -33.25
C ARG A 202 -15.15 58.44 -34.61
N PHE A 203 -15.14 57.67 -35.69
CA PHE A 203 -15.42 58.20 -37.02
C PHE A 203 -16.86 58.65 -37.16
N GLU A 204 -17.81 57.86 -36.65
CA GLU A 204 -19.23 58.22 -36.64
C GLU A 204 -19.52 59.42 -35.76
N GLU A 205 -18.93 59.50 -34.56
CA GLU A 205 -19.02 60.68 -33.68
C GLU A 205 -18.56 61.95 -34.40
N LYS A 206 -17.38 61.92 -35.04
CA LYS A 206 -16.89 63.06 -35.83
C LYS A 206 -17.80 63.40 -37.01
N ARG A 207 -18.36 62.38 -37.67
CA ARG A 207 -19.29 62.58 -38.79
C ARG A 207 -20.57 63.25 -38.33
N LEU A 208 -21.11 62.84 -37.17
CA LEU A 208 -22.26 63.45 -36.53
C LEU A 208 -21.97 64.88 -36.05
N GLU A 209 -20.84 65.13 -35.39
CA GLU A 209 -20.42 66.48 -35.01
C GLU A 209 -20.29 67.42 -36.22
N ALA A 210 -19.73 66.94 -37.34
CA ALA A 210 -19.64 67.72 -38.56
C ALA A 210 -21.03 68.02 -39.17
N ARG A 211 -21.94 67.05 -39.13
CA ARG A 211 -23.35 67.26 -39.53
C ARG A 211 -24.05 68.25 -38.60
N GLU A 212 -23.82 68.18 -37.29
CA GLU A 212 -24.39 69.09 -36.31
C GLU A 212 -23.85 70.52 -36.50
N ARG A 213 -22.54 70.69 -36.73
CA ARG A 213 -21.91 71.99 -37.03
C ARG A 213 -22.41 72.61 -38.33
N THR A 214 -22.66 71.79 -39.36
CA THR A 214 -23.23 72.29 -40.62
C THR A 214 -24.72 72.59 -40.51
N ALA A 215 -25.47 71.84 -39.68
CA ALA A 215 -26.86 72.15 -39.36
C ALA A 215 -27.00 73.44 -38.53
N THR A 216 -26.14 73.65 -37.54
CA THR A 216 -26.10 74.87 -36.71
C THR A 216 -25.64 76.10 -37.48
N ASN A 217 -24.65 75.99 -38.38
CA ASN A 217 -24.26 77.10 -39.27
C ASN A 217 -25.33 77.45 -40.33
N LYS A 218 -26.21 76.51 -40.69
CA LYS A 218 -27.40 76.79 -41.53
C LYS A 218 -28.55 77.45 -40.74
N TRP A 219 -28.47 77.45 -39.42
CA TRP A 219 -29.38 78.14 -38.52
C TRP A 219 -28.71 79.39 -37.94
N SER A 220 -28.22 80.27 -38.81
CA SER A 220 -27.89 81.65 -38.43
C SER A 220 -29.18 82.48 -38.42
N PRO A 221 -29.56 83.16 -37.33
CA PRO A 221 -30.80 83.96 -37.24
C PRO A 221 -30.84 85.24 -38.10
N ASN A 222 -29.94 85.39 -39.07
CA ASN A 222 -29.78 86.59 -39.90
C ASN A 222 -29.85 86.29 -41.41
N ASP A 223 -30.79 85.43 -41.83
CA ASP A 223 -31.21 85.42 -43.22
C ASP A 223 -32.24 86.53 -43.45
N PRO A 224 -31.97 87.50 -44.36
CA PRO A 224 -32.93 88.53 -44.70
C PRO A 224 -34.12 87.88 -45.40
N ILE A 225 -35.31 88.06 -44.81
CA ILE A 225 -36.60 87.75 -45.42
C ILE A 225 -36.65 88.43 -46.78
N THR A 226 -36.39 87.64 -47.82
CA THR A 226 -36.49 88.10 -49.20
C THR A 226 -37.96 87.94 -49.59
N GLU A 227 -38.66 89.06 -49.68
CA GLU A 227 -39.98 89.15 -50.30
C GLU A 227 -39.85 88.85 -51.80
N ARG A 228 -39.83 87.56 -52.15
CA ARG A 228 -40.20 87.04 -53.47
C ARG A 228 -40.65 85.61 -53.28
N GLY A 229 -41.94 85.39 -53.51
CA GLY A 229 -42.55 84.08 -53.36
C GLY A 229 -41.93 83.06 -54.31
N GLU A 230 -41.24 82.08 -53.74
CA GLU A 230 -41.08 80.76 -54.33
C GLU A 230 -41.25 79.73 -53.20
N ARG A 231 -42.43 79.11 -53.18
CA ARG A 231 -42.73 77.92 -52.36
C ARG A 231 -41.90 76.75 -52.90
N ALA A 232 -40.63 76.66 -52.53
CA ALA A 232 -39.73 75.57 -52.94
C ALA A 232 -38.76 75.00 -51.87
N PRO A 233 -38.71 75.41 -50.57
CA PRO A 233 -37.85 74.71 -49.60
C PRO A 233 -38.42 73.40 -49.04
N CYS A 234 -39.76 73.24 -48.96
CA CYS A 234 -40.38 72.08 -48.32
C CYS A 234 -40.21 70.78 -49.12
N HIS A 235 -40.16 70.86 -50.46
CA HIS A 235 -40.11 69.66 -51.30
C HIS A 235 -38.77 68.89 -51.17
N ILE A 236 -37.65 69.60 -51.09
CA ILE A 236 -36.32 68.98 -50.93
C ILE A 236 -36.17 68.32 -49.56
N ILE A 237 -36.73 68.94 -48.52
CA ILE A 237 -36.72 68.37 -47.15
C ILE A 237 -37.58 67.11 -47.10
N ILE A 238 -38.76 67.11 -47.73
CA ILE A 238 -39.63 65.94 -47.82
C ILE A 238 -38.96 64.79 -48.58
N LEU A 239 -38.26 65.08 -49.70
CA LEU A 239 -37.54 64.05 -50.45
C LEU A 239 -36.40 63.41 -49.63
N ARG A 240 -35.68 64.19 -48.82
CA ARG A 240 -34.65 63.65 -47.93
C ARG A 240 -35.22 62.77 -46.83
N PHE A 241 -36.33 63.18 -46.21
CA PHE A 241 -37.01 62.34 -45.22
C PHE A 241 -37.52 61.03 -45.84
N HIS A 242 -38.04 61.06 -47.07
CA HIS A 242 -38.44 59.83 -47.76
C HIS A 242 -37.26 58.93 -48.12
N GLU A 243 -36.08 59.48 -48.39
CA GLU A 243 -34.87 58.70 -48.65
C GLU A 243 -34.32 58.08 -47.37
N GLU A 244 -34.30 58.81 -46.25
CA GLU A 244 -33.96 58.28 -44.92
C GLU A 244 -34.96 57.23 -44.45
N GLU A 245 -36.26 57.46 -44.66
CA GLU A 245 -37.33 56.50 -44.36
C GLU A 245 -37.14 55.22 -45.17
N ARG A 246 -36.76 55.33 -46.46
CA ARG A 246 -36.45 54.18 -47.30
C ARG A 246 -35.22 53.42 -46.78
N GLN A 247 -34.14 54.11 -46.43
CA GLN A 247 -32.95 53.48 -45.88
C GLN A 247 -33.25 52.73 -44.58
N LEU A 248 -34.05 53.32 -43.69
CA LEU A 248 -34.46 52.65 -42.44
C LEU A 248 -35.35 51.43 -42.71
N VAL A 249 -36.22 51.48 -43.73
CA VAL A 249 -37.02 50.33 -44.14
C VAL A 249 -36.13 49.20 -44.65
N ASP A 250 -35.14 49.51 -45.49
CA ASP A 250 -34.16 48.54 -46.00
C ASP A 250 -33.33 47.94 -44.85
N GLU A 251 -32.87 48.75 -43.88
CA GLU A 251 -32.16 48.27 -42.69
C GLU A 251 -33.04 47.38 -41.78
N ILE A 252 -34.33 47.70 -41.65
CA ILE A 252 -35.29 46.86 -40.92
C ILE A 252 -35.48 45.52 -41.63
N GLU A 253 -35.48 45.51 -42.97
CA GLU A 253 -35.60 44.27 -43.75
C GLU A 253 -34.33 43.42 -43.61
N ASP A 254 -33.14 44.01 -43.78
CA ASP A 254 -31.84 43.36 -43.56
C ASP A 254 -31.71 42.75 -42.15
N THR A 255 -32.14 43.48 -41.12
CA THR A 255 -32.08 42.99 -39.73
C THR A 255 -33.07 41.85 -39.49
N LYS A 256 -34.25 41.87 -40.12
CA LYS A 256 -35.20 40.74 -40.08
C LYS A 256 -34.64 39.50 -40.76
N GLU A 257 -33.95 39.65 -41.90
CA GLU A 257 -33.30 38.53 -42.59
C GLU A 257 -32.17 37.93 -41.74
N ARG A 258 -31.30 38.77 -41.16
CA ARG A 258 -30.25 38.30 -40.24
C ARG A 258 -30.83 37.57 -39.04
N HIS A 259 -31.92 38.10 -38.46
CA HIS A 259 -32.60 37.45 -37.34
C HIS A 259 -33.24 36.10 -37.75
N ALA A 260 -33.77 35.98 -38.96
CA ALA A 260 -34.31 34.73 -39.46
C ALA A 260 -33.22 33.66 -39.63
N ILE A 261 -32.05 34.05 -40.17
CA ILE A 261 -30.88 33.17 -40.31
C ILE A 261 -30.37 32.74 -38.94
N GLU A 262 -30.23 33.67 -38.00
CA GLU A 262 -29.80 33.38 -36.63
C GLU A 262 -30.76 32.42 -35.92
N LYS A 263 -32.07 32.63 -36.07
CA LYS A 263 -33.10 31.73 -35.53
C LYS A 263 -32.99 30.33 -36.12
N GLN A 264 -32.71 30.20 -37.43
CA GLN A 264 -32.52 28.91 -38.07
C GLN A 264 -31.22 28.22 -37.59
N ALA A 265 -30.14 28.97 -37.44
CA ALA A 265 -28.88 28.47 -36.88
C ALA A 265 -29.04 28.01 -35.43
N ALA A 266 -29.76 28.76 -34.60
CA ALA A 266 -30.06 28.40 -33.22
C ALA A 266 -30.89 27.12 -33.12
N LEU A 267 -31.89 26.95 -34.00
CA LEU A 267 -32.66 25.71 -34.10
C LEU A 267 -31.79 24.51 -34.51
N ALA A 268 -30.92 24.68 -35.51
CA ALA A 268 -30.01 23.62 -35.94
C ALA A 268 -29.02 23.23 -34.82
N HIS A 269 -28.48 24.22 -34.10
CA HIS A 269 -27.60 24.00 -32.97
C HIS A 269 -28.34 23.27 -31.82
N ALA A 270 -29.57 23.67 -31.50
CA ALA A 270 -30.38 23.01 -30.48
C ALA A 270 -30.67 21.53 -30.83
N LEU A 271 -30.95 21.22 -32.10
CA LEU A 271 -31.13 19.85 -32.55
C LEU A 271 -29.85 19.01 -32.41
N SER A 272 -28.70 19.56 -32.83
CA SER A 272 -27.41 18.86 -32.70
C SER A 272 -27.01 18.62 -31.24
N VAL A 273 -27.27 19.59 -30.35
CA VAL A 273 -27.05 19.43 -28.91
C VAL A 273 -27.94 18.33 -28.33
N ASN A 274 -29.23 18.29 -28.71
CA ASN A 274 -30.13 17.24 -28.24
C ASN A 274 -29.71 15.84 -28.71
N GLU A 275 -29.30 15.69 -29.98
CA GLU A 275 -28.76 14.44 -30.51
C GLU A 275 -27.50 14.00 -29.73
N LYS A 276 -26.63 14.94 -29.38
CA LYS A 276 -25.44 14.64 -28.56
C LYS A 276 -25.81 14.23 -27.14
N ILE A 277 -26.81 14.86 -26.54
CA ILE A 277 -27.33 14.48 -25.22
C ILE A 277 -27.90 13.06 -25.25
N GLU A 278 -28.66 12.70 -26.27
CA GLU A 278 -29.18 11.34 -26.45
C GLU A 278 -28.04 10.33 -26.59
N GLN A 279 -27.04 10.62 -27.43
CA GLN A 279 -25.86 9.76 -27.58
C GLN A 279 -25.12 9.54 -26.24
N ILE A 280 -24.93 10.61 -25.46
CA ILE A 280 -24.27 10.51 -24.14
C ILE A 280 -25.11 9.67 -23.18
N ASN A 281 -26.45 9.77 -23.22
CA ASN A 281 -27.33 8.95 -22.39
C ASN A 281 -27.30 7.47 -22.81
N ASP A 282 -27.24 7.18 -24.10
CA ASP A 282 -27.09 5.82 -24.62
C ASP A 282 -25.73 5.22 -24.21
N ASP A 283 -24.65 5.99 -24.33
CA ASP A 283 -23.34 5.55 -23.87
C ASP A 283 -23.33 5.32 -22.35
N ARG A 284 -23.93 6.23 -21.58
CA ARG A 284 -24.07 6.09 -20.12
C ARG A 284 -24.80 4.80 -19.75
N THR A 285 -25.94 4.51 -20.37
CA THR A 285 -26.70 3.28 -20.10
C THR A 285 -25.91 2.04 -20.49
N ARG A 286 -25.21 2.06 -21.62
CA ARG A 286 -24.32 0.98 -22.05
C ARG A 286 -23.18 0.72 -21.05
N TRP A 287 -22.51 1.76 -20.58
CA TRP A 287 -21.44 1.63 -19.58
C TRP A 287 -21.98 1.10 -18.25
N GLN A 288 -23.17 1.56 -17.84
CA GLN A 288 -23.84 1.07 -16.64
C GLN A 288 -24.17 -0.42 -16.75
N ASP A 289 -24.70 -0.87 -17.89
CA ASP A 289 -24.98 -2.29 -18.15
C ASP A 289 -23.71 -3.15 -18.16
N MET A 290 -22.60 -2.65 -18.72
CA MET A 290 -21.33 -3.37 -18.72
C MET A 290 -20.77 -3.50 -17.29
N SER A 291 -20.78 -2.42 -16.52
CA SER A 291 -20.38 -2.41 -15.12
C SER A 291 -21.22 -3.38 -14.29
N ASP A 292 -22.54 -3.36 -14.43
CA ASP A 292 -23.44 -4.28 -13.72
C ASP A 292 -23.16 -5.74 -14.10
N ARG A 293 -22.83 -6.03 -15.37
CA ARG A 293 -22.43 -7.37 -15.80
C ARG A 293 -21.10 -7.79 -15.20
N GLU A 294 -20.12 -6.90 -15.11
CA GLU A 294 -18.83 -7.19 -14.48
C GLU A 294 -18.98 -7.41 -12.97
N ILE A 295 -19.74 -6.57 -12.28
CA ILE A 295 -20.07 -6.76 -10.86
C ILE A 295 -20.75 -8.12 -10.65
N ARG A 296 -21.72 -8.48 -11.50
CA ARG A 296 -22.37 -9.80 -11.45
C ARG A 296 -21.39 -10.92 -11.74
N LYS A 297 -20.48 -10.78 -12.70
CA LYS A 297 -19.44 -11.79 -12.99
C LYS A 297 -18.50 -11.95 -11.81
N VAL A 298 -18.01 -10.88 -11.21
CA VAL A 298 -17.14 -10.95 -10.02
C VAL A 298 -17.90 -11.53 -8.81
N SER A 299 -19.19 -11.23 -8.69
CA SER A 299 -20.05 -11.80 -7.64
C SER A 299 -20.47 -13.26 -7.89
N GLN A 300 -20.60 -13.68 -9.15
CA GLN A 300 -20.91 -15.05 -9.58
C GLN A 300 -19.67 -15.92 -9.73
N GLU A 301 -18.51 -15.32 -10.00
CA GLU A 301 -17.21 -15.97 -9.92
C GLU A 301 -17.12 -16.49 -8.50
N SER A 302 -17.35 -17.81 -8.42
CA SER A 302 -17.57 -18.57 -7.21
C SER A 302 -16.49 -18.34 -6.17
N ASP A 303 -15.33 -17.83 -6.58
CA ASP A 303 -14.19 -17.50 -5.74
C ASP A 303 -14.56 -16.68 -4.50
N ILE A 304 -15.36 -15.60 -4.60
CA ILE A 304 -15.67 -14.80 -3.40
C ILE A 304 -16.59 -15.59 -2.45
N GLN A 305 -17.59 -16.28 -2.98
CA GLN A 305 -18.49 -17.10 -2.16
C GLN A 305 -17.76 -18.30 -1.56
N VAL A 306 -16.95 -19.01 -2.34
CA VAL A 306 -16.11 -20.14 -1.93
C VAL A 306 -15.09 -19.71 -0.88
N LEU A 307 -14.42 -18.56 -1.07
CA LEU A 307 -13.48 -18.02 -0.08
C LEU A 307 -14.22 -17.59 1.19
N THR A 308 -15.44 -17.04 1.08
CA THR A 308 -16.26 -16.66 2.24
C THR A 308 -16.70 -17.89 3.02
N THR A 309 -17.21 -18.92 2.34
CA THR A 309 -17.59 -20.20 2.95
C THR A 309 -16.38 -20.89 3.58
N ARG A 310 -15.23 -20.91 2.88
CA ARG A 310 -13.98 -21.47 3.41
C ARG A 310 -13.48 -20.71 4.63
N ARG A 311 -13.50 -19.38 4.60
CA ARG A 311 -13.14 -18.53 5.75
C ARG A 311 -14.03 -18.84 6.94
N ASN A 312 -15.34 -18.92 6.74
CA ASN A 312 -16.29 -19.22 7.81
C ASN A 312 -16.05 -20.61 8.39
N GLY A 313 -15.80 -21.63 7.56
CA GLY A 313 -15.45 -22.97 8.04
C GLY A 313 -14.16 -22.99 8.87
N ILE A 314 -13.12 -22.26 8.46
CA ILE A 314 -11.87 -22.14 9.24
C ILE A 314 -12.12 -21.43 10.58
N LEU A 315 -12.99 -20.42 10.60
CA LEU A 315 -13.36 -19.73 11.84
C LEU A 315 -14.10 -20.66 12.82
N GLU A 316 -15.04 -21.46 12.32
CA GLU A 316 -15.75 -22.47 13.13
C GLU A 316 -14.80 -23.54 13.68
N GLU A 317 -13.85 -24.02 12.88
CA GLU A 317 -12.81 -24.97 13.34
C GLU A 317 -11.91 -24.38 14.43
N LEU A 318 -11.53 -23.11 14.27
CA LEU A 318 -10.70 -22.40 15.23
C LEU A 318 -11.43 -22.19 16.56
N GLU A 319 -12.70 -21.81 16.52
CA GLU A 319 -13.55 -21.68 17.70
C GLU A 319 -13.71 -23.02 18.42
N ALA A 320 -13.91 -24.11 17.68
CA ALA A 320 -13.99 -25.46 18.26
C ALA A 320 -12.65 -25.94 18.86
N LEU A 321 -11.51 -25.55 18.29
CA LEU A 321 -10.19 -25.85 18.85
C LEU A 321 -9.91 -25.01 20.11
N GLN A 322 -10.31 -23.74 20.12
CA GLN A 322 -10.21 -22.88 21.31
C GLN A 322 -11.06 -23.42 22.45
N GLY A 323 -12.32 -23.80 22.19
CA GLY A 323 -13.19 -24.41 23.19
C GLY A 323 -12.59 -25.68 23.80
N ARG A 324 -12.06 -26.58 22.97
CA ARG A 324 -11.37 -27.80 23.45
C ARG A 324 -10.15 -27.48 24.33
N LYS A 325 -9.34 -26.51 23.93
CA LYS A 325 -8.18 -26.08 24.72
C LYS A 325 -8.59 -25.51 26.07
N ASP A 326 -9.65 -24.70 26.10
CA ASP A 326 -10.16 -24.12 27.33
C ASP A 326 -10.72 -25.21 28.27
N ASP A 327 -11.43 -26.20 27.73
CA ASP A 327 -11.90 -27.38 28.47
C ASP A 327 -10.73 -28.19 29.06
N GLU A 328 -9.69 -28.46 28.28
CA GLU A 328 -8.47 -29.15 28.74
C GLU A 328 -7.77 -28.39 29.87
N VAL A 329 -7.63 -27.06 29.71
CA VAL A 329 -7.04 -26.19 30.74
C VAL A 329 -7.87 -26.23 32.02
N MET A 330 -9.20 -26.20 31.91
CA MET A 330 -10.11 -26.29 33.05
C MET A 330 -10.02 -27.66 33.73
N GLU A 331 -9.91 -28.76 32.97
CA GLU A 331 -9.75 -30.10 33.52
C GLU A 331 -8.41 -30.25 34.27
N VAL A 332 -7.32 -29.72 33.71
CA VAL A 332 -6.00 -29.71 34.37
C VAL A 332 -6.06 -28.92 35.68
N LYS A 333 -6.62 -27.70 35.66
CA LYS A 333 -6.79 -26.89 36.89
C LYS A 333 -7.62 -27.62 37.95
N LEU A 334 -8.69 -28.31 37.54
CA LEU A 334 -9.52 -29.09 38.47
C LEU A 334 -8.76 -30.29 39.05
N LYS A 335 -7.92 -30.97 38.25
CA LYS A 335 -7.07 -32.07 38.72
C LYS A 335 -5.99 -31.57 39.68
N GLU A 336 -5.35 -30.44 39.38
CA GLU A 336 -4.37 -29.80 40.26
C GLU A 336 -5.00 -29.40 41.59
N GLN A 337 -6.18 -28.77 41.56
CA GLN A 337 -6.91 -28.38 42.78
C GLN A 337 -7.28 -29.61 43.62
N LYS A 338 -7.78 -30.69 43.01
CA LYS A 338 -8.05 -31.95 43.72
C LYS A 338 -6.78 -32.57 44.30
N ALA A 339 -5.65 -32.48 43.61
CA ALA A 339 -4.37 -32.98 44.10
C ALA A 339 -3.83 -32.15 45.27
N THR A 340 -3.97 -30.82 45.22
CA THR A 340 -3.60 -29.94 46.34
C THR A 340 -4.47 -30.22 47.55
N ASP A 341 -5.78 -30.37 47.38
CA ASP A 341 -6.71 -30.67 48.48
C ASP A 341 -6.39 -32.01 49.15
N ARG A 342 -6.04 -33.04 48.36
CA ARG A 342 -5.57 -34.33 48.88
C ARG A 342 -4.29 -34.20 49.69
N ARG A 343 -3.28 -33.48 49.18
CA ARG A 343 -2.01 -33.27 49.89
C ARG A 343 -2.21 -32.56 51.21
N VAL A 344 -3.05 -31.52 51.24
CA VAL A 344 -3.38 -30.79 52.47
C VAL A 344 -4.08 -31.72 53.48
N SER A 345 -5.02 -32.54 53.02
CA SER A 345 -5.69 -33.52 53.88
C SER A 345 -4.73 -34.59 54.44
N GLU A 346 -3.81 -35.10 53.62
CA GLU A 346 -2.80 -36.08 54.04
C GLU A 346 -1.82 -35.47 55.05
N GLU A 347 -1.39 -34.22 54.83
CA GLU A 347 -0.52 -33.49 55.75
C GLU A 347 -1.21 -33.26 57.10
N HIS A 348 -2.48 -32.85 57.10
CA HIS A 348 -3.27 -32.73 58.33
C HIS A 348 -3.37 -34.07 59.09
N LEU A 349 -3.59 -35.17 58.38
CA LEU A 349 -3.66 -36.49 59.00
C LEU A 349 -2.31 -36.90 59.59
N ALA A 350 -1.21 -36.66 58.86
CA ALA A 350 0.15 -36.97 59.31
C ALA A 350 0.56 -36.17 60.57
N ILE A 351 0.21 -34.88 60.61
CA ILE A 351 0.40 -34.02 61.79
C ILE A 351 -0.41 -34.58 62.96
N HIS A 352 -1.68 -34.94 62.74
CA HIS A 352 -2.54 -35.50 63.77
C HIS A 352 -2.00 -36.83 64.32
N THR A 353 -1.55 -37.76 63.46
CA THR A 353 -0.94 -39.02 63.90
C THR A 353 0.33 -38.79 64.70
N HIS A 354 1.20 -37.88 64.25
CA HIS A 354 2.43 -37.54 64.98
C HIS A 354 2.13 -36.96 66.37
N LEU A 355 1.11 -36.11 66.49
CA LEU A 355 0.66 -35.59 67.80
C LEU A 355 0.15 -36.70 68.71
N MET A 356 -0.60 -37.67 68.19
CA MET A 356 -1.07 -38.83 68.97
C MET A 356 0.08 -39.74 69.40
N ASP A 357 1.03 -40.02 68.51
CA ASP A 357 2.19 -40.85 68.81
C ASP A 357 3.10 -40.20 69.86
N THR A 358 3.34 -38.89 69.75
CA THR A 358 4.13 -38.13 70.74
C THR A 358 3.43 -38.07 72.10
N ALA A 359 2.10 -37.85 72.13
CA ALA A 359 1.32 -37.92 73.36
C ALA A 359 1.36 -39.33 74.00
N GLY A 360 1.20 -40.38 73.19
CA GLY A 360 1.29 -41.77 73.63
C GLY A 360 2.68 -42.14 74.17
N ALA A 361 3.74 -41.73 73.47
CA ALA A 361 5.12 -41.89 73.92
C ALA A 361 5.36 -41.17 75.26
N GLY A 362 4.81 -39.97 75.43
CA GLY A 362 4.84 -39.23 76.70
C GLY A 362 4.20 -39.99 77.86
N LEU A 363 3.02 -40.59 77.64
CA LEU A 363 2.34 -41.43 78.63
C LEU A 363 3.15 -42.68 78.98
N LEU A 364 3.72 -43.37 77.98
CA LEU A 364 4.56 -44.55 78.19
C LEU A 364 5.84 -44.21 78.96
N GLN A 365 6.51 -43.09 78.62
CA GLN A 365 7.68 -42.63 79.34
C GLN A 365 7.34 -42.28 80.79
N HIS A 366 6.20 -41.63 81.04
CA HIS A 366 5.74 -41.32 82.39
C HIS A 366 5.50 -42.59 83.22
N GLN A 367 4.77 -43.57 82.66
CA GLN A 367 4.57 -44.86 83.33
C GLN A 367 5.88 -45.62 83.55
N GLY A 368 6.79 -45.60 82.57
CA GLY A 368 8.12 -46.20 82.69
C GLY A 368 8.93 -45.59 83.82
N ARG A 369 8.91 -44.25 83.98
CA ARG A 369 9.55 -43.56 85.11
C ARG A 369 8.94 -43.98 86.44
N LEU A 370 7.61 -44.00 86.56
CA LEU A 370 6.92 -44.46 87.77
C LEU A 370 7.26 -45.92 88.11
N TYR A 371 7.38 -46.79 87.11
CA TYR A 371 7.78 -48.18 87.31
C TYR A 371 9.23 -48.30 87.79
N ILE A 372 10.17 -47.57 87.17
CA ILE A 372 11.58 -47.52 87.60
C ILE A 372 11.68 -47.01 89.04
N GLU A 373 10.92 -45.98 89.40
CA GLU A 373 10.88 -45.42 90.76
C GLU A 373 10.34 -46.44 91.77
N LYS A 374 9.22 -47.11 91.45
CA LYS A 374 8.70 -48.24 92.25
C LYS A 374 9.72 -49.37 92.40
N ARG A 375 10.43 -49.73 91.34
CA ARG A 375 11.47 -50.77 91.36
C ARG A 375 12.67 -50.37 92.22
N LYS A 376 13.14 -49.13 92.13
CA LYS A 376 14.21 -48.60 93.01
C LYS A 376 13.78 -48.63 94.48
N LEU A 377 12.53 -48.32 94.80
CA LEU A 377 11.97 -48.43 96.16
C LEU A 377 11.88 -49.88 96.67
N LEU A 378 11.70 -50.86 95.77
CA LEU A 378 11.69 -52.29 96.10
C LEU A 378 13.11 -52.86 96.27
N ASP A 379 14.05 -52.47 95.41
CA ASP A 379 15.44 -52.93 95.45
C ASP A 379 16.20 -52.33 96.65
N SER A 380 15.93 -51.07 97.02
CA SER A 380 16.46 -50.43 98.24
C SER A 380 15.93 -51.04 99.54
N LYS A 381 14.86 -51.86 99.50
CA LYS A 381 14.34 -52.61 100.65
C LYS A 381 14.91 -54.03 100.81
N LYS A 382 15.70 -54.55 99.85
CA LYS A 382 16.18 -55.96 99.87
C LYS A 382 17.69 -56.19 100.08
N GLY A 383 18.50 -55.16 100.26
CA GLY A 383 19.97 -55.32 100.35
C GLY A 383 20.60 -54.83 101.65
N GLY A 384 20.36 -55.51 102.78
CA GLY A 384 21.03 -55.16 104.04
C GLY A 384 21.08 -56.27 105.09
N LYS A 385 22.01 -57.25 104.97
CA LYS A 385 22.80 -57.81 106.10
C LYS A 385 23.85 -58.88 105.71
N LYS A 386 25.06 -58.68 106.28
CA LYS A 386 26.10 -59.62 106.75
C LYS A 386 27.07 -60.33 105.78
N GLY A 387 28.37 -60.01 105.95
CA GLY A 387 29.37 -61.02 106.38
C GLY A 387 30.65 -61.21 105.54
N GLY A 388 31.82 -60.87 106.11
CA GLY A 388 32.96 -61.79 106.17
C GLY A 388 34.06 -61.81 105.07
N LYS A 389 35.19 -61.14 105.37
CA LYS A 389 36.58 -61.68 105.47
C LYS A 389 37.30 -62.33 104.26
N LYS A 390 38.53 -61.81 104.04
CA LYS A 390 39.79 -62.42 103.55
C LYS A 390 40.03 -62.60 102.03
N GLY A 391 40.94 -61.75 101.52
CA GLY A 391 42.25 -62.21 101.04
C GLY A 391 42.46 -62.39 99.53
N GLY A 392 43.39 -61.59 98.96
CA GLY A 392 44.42 -62.16 98.09
C GLY A 392 44.51 -61.69 96.63
N LYS A 393 45.53 -60.85 96.38
CA LYS A 393 46.57 -60.98 95.32
C LYS A 393 46.22 -60.77 93.82
N LYS A 394 46.98 -59.80 93.27
CA LYS A 394 47.71 -59.77 91.98
C LYS A 394 46.89 -59.76 90.67
N LYS A 395 46.91 -58.61 89.99
CA LYS A 395 47.68 -58.33 88.75
C LYS A 395 47.57 -56.82 88.49
N LYS A 396 48.68 -56.23 88.04
CA LYS A 396 48.84 -54.78 87.89
C LYS A 396 48.12 -54.27 86.65
#